data_AF-A0A1V5ZQ84-F1
#
_entry.id   AF-A0A1V5ZQ84-F1
#
_cell.length_a   1.000
_cell.length_b   1.000
_cell.length_c   1.000
_cell.angle_alpha   90.00
_cell.angle_beta   90.00
_cell.angle_gamma   90.00
#
_symmetry.space_group_name_H-M   'P 1'
#
loop_
_entity.id
_entity.type
_entity.pdbx_description
1 polymer ?
#
loop_
_entity_poly.entity_id
_entity_poly.type
_entity_poly.pdbx_seq_one_letter_code
_entity_poly.pdbx_strand_id
1 'polypeptide(L)'
;MFCQCKNEQNFDTLEPNTNICPVCTGQPGALPTLSEDVLLLALKLGKALNCKINKESQFDRKSYFYPDLPMGYQITQLYKPTNTNGEVSFFVNNYEEEKKIRILDAHMESDTAKMIHE
;
A
#
# COMPACT_ATOMS: atom_id res chain seq x y z
N MET A 1 -0.08 -5.59 6.55
CA MET A 1 -1.20 -5.32 5.62
C MET A 1 -2.16 -6.50 5.49
N PHE A 2 -1.67 -7.67 5.06
CA PHE A 2 -2.48 -8.87 4.83
C PHE A 2 -2.27 -10.00 5.87
N CYS A 3 -1.58 -9.68 6.96
CA CYS A 3 -1.30 -10.55 8.11
C CYS A 3 -1.19 -9.69 9.37
N GLN A 4 -0.99 -10.33 10.52
CA GLN A 4 -0.92 -9.68 11.85
C GLN A 4 0.51 -9.43 12.34
N CYS A 5 1.54 -9.63 11.51
CA CYS A 5 2.92 -9.31 11.89
C CYS A 5 3.08 -7.81 12.15
N LYS A 6 4.00 -7.49 13.07
CA LYS A 6 4.34 -6.10 13.41
C LYS A 6 4.91 -5.37 12.19
N ASN A 7 4.39 -4.18 11.90
CA ASN A 7 4.93 -3.27 10.90
C ASN A 7 6.01 -2.36 11.53
N GLU A 8 7.18 -2.92 11.82
CA GLU A 8 8.32 -2.19 12.40
C GLU A 8 9.05 -1.37 11.32
N GLN A 9 9.46 -0.16 11.67
CA GLN A 9 10.11 0.79 10.73
C GLN A 9 11.59 1.02 11.06
N ASN A 10 12.04 0.62 12.25
CA ASN A 10 13.44 0.73 12.63
C ASN A 10 14.28 -0.44 12.08
N PHE A 11 14.62 -0.35 10.79
CA PHE A 11 15.40 -1.39 10.09
C PHE A 11 16.87 -1.48 10.54
N ASP A 12 17.41 -0.46 11.21
CA ASP A 12 18.82 -0.44 11.61
C ASP A 12 19.10 -1.32 12.84
N THR A 13 18.08 -1.53 13.67
CA THR A 13 18.20 -2.29 14.93
C THR A 13 17.42 -3.59 14.93
N LEU A 14 16.60 -3.82 13.90
CA LEU A 14 15.76 -5.01 13.80
C LEU A 14 16.58 -6.18 13.24
N GLU A 15 16.59 -7.29 13.98
CA GLU A 15 17.13 -8.54 13.46
C GLU A 15 16.31 -9.03 12.25
N PRO A 16 16.97 -9.38 11.12
CA PRO A 16 16.28 -9.81 9.91
C PRO A 16 15.31 -10.97 10.16
N ASN A 17 14.18 -10.95 9.46
CA ASN A 17 13.21 -12.06 9.44
C ASN A 17 12.60 -12.44 10.80
N THR A 18 12.52 -11.50 11.75
CA THR A 18 11.86 -11.71 13.06
C THR A 18 10.35 -11.39 13.04
N ASN A 19 9.93 -10.40 12.25
CA ASN A 19 8.53 -9.99 12.12
C ASN A 19 7.83 -10.69 10.93
N ILE A 20 7.88 -12.02 10.89
CA ILE A 20 7.34 -12.83 9.79
C ILE A 20 6.29 -13.83 10.25
N CYS A 21 5.48 -14.32 9.30
CA CYS A 21 4.53 -15.41 9.49
C CYS A 21 4.32 -16.16 8.17
N PRO A 22 3.66 -17.34 8.18
CA PRO A 22 3.42 -18.11 6.97
C PRO A 22 2.72 -17.34 5.83
N VAL A 23 1.91 -16.32 6.15
CA VAL A 23 1.22 -15.49 5.15
C VAL A 23 2.19 -14.58 4.42
N CYS A 24 2.98 -13.76 5.13
CA CYS A 24 3.89 -12.82 4.48
C CYS A 24 5.12 -13.50 3.87
N THR A 25 5.44 -14.73 4.28
CA THR A 25 6.49 -15.55 3.65
C THR A 25 5.96 -16.49 2.56
N GLY A 26 4.68 -16.38 2.17
CA GLY A 26 4.12 -17.11 1.03
C GLY A 26 4.12 -18.64 1.18
N GLN A 27 4.01 -19.15 2.41
CA GLN A 27 4.06 -20.60 2.66
C GLN A 27 2.84 -21.33 2.07
N PRO A 28 2.98 -22.62 1.71
CA PRO A 28 1.87 -23.42 1.19
C PRO A 28 0.67 -23.43 2.13
N GLY A 29 -0.52 -23.13 1.60
CA GLY A 29 -1.77 -23.11 2.35
C GLY A 29 -2.07 -21.82 3.11
N ALA A 30 -1.15 -20.84 3.12
CA ALA A 30 -1.40 -19.55 3.75
C ALA A 30 -2.35 -18.67 2.91
N LEU A 31 -3.26 -17.94 3.57
CA LEU A 31 -4.22 -17.04 2.93
C LEU A 31 -4.12 -15.62 3.51
N PRO A 32 -4.15 -14.57 2.68
CA PRO A 32 -4.10 -13.18 3.13
C PRO A 32 -5.44 -12.74 3.75
N THR A 33 -5.37 -11.91 4.80
CA THR A 33 -6.54 -11.24 5.39
C THR A 33 -6.24 -9.75 5.52
N LEU A 34 -7.07 -8.90 4.92
CA LEU A 34 -6.90 -7.44 4.97
C LEU A 34 -7.06 -6.91 6.40
N SER A 35 -6.14 -6.06 6.83
CA SER A 35 -6.27 -5.29 8.07
C SER A 35 -7.30 -4.16 7.93
N GLU A 36 -8.22 -4.06 8.88
CA GLU A 36 -9.23 -2.99 8.95
C GLU A 36 -8.58 -1.60 9.10
N ASP A 37 -7.50 -1.49 9.89
CA ASP A 37 -6.79 -0.23 10.10
C ASP A 37 -6.21 0.33 8.80
N VAL A 38 -5.71 -0.55 7.93
CA VAL A 38 -5.18 -0.16 6.62
C VAL A 38 -6.29 0.40 5.73
N LEU A 39 -7.46 -0.25 5.71
CA LEU A 39 -8.62 0.25 4.97
C LEU A 39 -9.05 1.63 5.51
N LEU A 40 -9.12 1.79 6.83
CA LEU A 40 -9.48 3.06 7.45
C LEU A 40 -8.50 4.19 7.07
N LEU A 41 -7.20 3.90 7.04
CA LEU A 41 -6.18 4.84 6.58
C LEU A 41 -6.34 5.21 5.10
N ALA A 42 -6.62 4.23 4.24
CA ALA A 42 -6.87 4.47 2.82
C ALA A 42 -8.10 5.37 2.59
N LEU A 43 -9.17 5.19 3.37
CA LEU A 43 -10.36 6.03 3.31
C LEU A 43 -10.10 7.45 3.83
N LYS A 44 -9.32 7.59 4.92
CA LYS A 44 -8.89 8.90 5.44
C LYS A 44 -8.05 9.66 4.41
N LEU A 45 -7.09 8.98 3.78
CA LEU A 45 -6.28 9.53 2.70
C LEU A 45 -7.16 9.98 1.53
N GLY A 46 -8.11 9.14 1.10
CA GLY A 46 -9.07 9.49 0.05
C GLY A 46 -9.83 10.78 0.35
N LYS A 47 -10.33 10.95 1.58
CA LYS A 47 -10.98 12.19 2.00
C LYS A 47 -10.01 13.38 1.99
N ALA A 48 -8.80 13.22 2.49
CA ALA A 48 -7.80 14.29 2.55
C ALA A 48 -7.38 14.76 1.15
N LEU A 49 -7.37 13.85 0.17
CA LEU A 49 -7.05 14.14 -1.24
C LEU A 49 -8.27 14.50 -2.08
N ASN A 50 -9.43 14.77 -1.46
CA ASN A 50 -10.70 15.05 -2.14
C ASN A 50 -11.10 14.01 -3.20
N CYS A 51 -10.70 12.75 -3.02
CA CYS A 51 -11.03 11.67 -3.93
C CYS A 51 -12.50 11.26 -3.80
N LYS A 52 -13.04 10.76 -4.91
CA LYS A 52 -14.22 9.89 -4.90
C LYS A 52 -13.84 8.52 -4.38
N ILE A 53 -14.36 8.17 -3.20
CA ILE A 53 -14.23 6.83 -2.61
C ILE A 53 -15.18 5.88 -3.37
N ASN A 54 -14.64 4.77 -3.87
CA ASN A 54 -15.42 3.76 -4.57
C ASN A 54 -16.21 2.90 -3.56
N LYS A 55 -17.48 2.63 -3.88
CA LYS A 55 -18.32 1.73 -3.06
C LYS A 55 -17.88 0.27 -3.14
N GLU A 56 -17.24 -0.09 -4.24
CA GLU A 56 -16.63 -1.39 -4.48
C GLU A 56 -15.18 -1.18 -4.89
N SER A 57 -14.27 -1.87 -4.21
CA SER A 57 -12.87 -1.97 -4.59
C SER A 57 -12.43 -3.42 -4.51
N GLN A 58 -11.42 -3.82 -5.26
CA GLN A 58 -10.92 -5.19 -5.25
C GLN A 58 -9.40 -5.21 -5.19
N PHE A 59 -8.85 -6.34 -4.75
CA PHE A 59 -7.43 -6.60 -4.85
C PHE A 59 -7.14 -7.56 -6.00
N ASP A 60 -6.07 -7.27 -6.72
CA ASP A 60 -5.59 -7.95 -7.91
C ASP A 60 -4.15 -8.45 -7.65
N ARG A 61 -3.70 -9.43 -8.45
CA ARG A 61 -2.35 -9.98 -8.36
C ARG A 61 -1.49 -9.43 -9.49
N LYS A 62 -0.43 -8.70 -9.14
CA LYS A 62 0.61 -8.27 -10.07
C LYS A 62 1.77 -9.27 -9.99
N SER A 63 1.82 -10.20 -10.93
CA SER A 63 2.75 -11.34 -10.91
C SER A 63 4.11 -11.00 -11.50
N TYR A 64 5.18 -11.22 -10.73
CA TYR A 64 6.57 -11.14 -11.18
C TYR A 64 7.47 -11.90 -10.21
N PHE A 65 8.63 -12.37 -10.69
CA PHE A 65 9.58 -13.11 -9.87
C PHE A 65 10.70 -12.19 -9.41
N TYR A 66 10.87 -12.09 -8.10
CA TYR A 66 12.00 -11.38 -7.51
C TYR A 66 12.29 -11.95 -6.10
N PRO A 67 13.56 -12.00 -5.64
CA PRO A 67 13.90 -12.65 -4.37
C PRO A 67 13.26 -12.02 -3.12
N ASP A 68 12.85 -10.76 -3.17
CA ASP A 68 12.19 -10.06 -2.08
C ASP A 68 10.66 -10.24 -2.05
N LEU A 69 10.10 -10.96 -3.02
CA LEU A 69 8.67 -11.16 -3.21
C LEU A 69 8.33 -12.65 -3.07
N PRO A 70 8.17 -13.16 -1.84
CA PRO A 70 8.02 -14.60 -1.59
C PRO A 70 6.77 -15.22 -2.22
N MET A 71 5.71 -14.43 -2.42
CA MET A 71 4.46 -14.91 -3.03
C MET A 71 4.54 -15.05 -4.56
N GLY A 72 5.56 -14.48 -5.23
CA GLY A 72 5.63 -14.40 -6.69
C GLY A 72 4.58 -13.49 -7.34
N TYR A 73 3.84 -12.74 -6.52
CA TYR A 73 2.94 -11.68 -6.95
C TYR A 73 2.74 -10.67 -5.82
N GLN A 74 2.54 -9.41 -6.19
CA GLN A 74 2.15 -8.33 -5.29
C GLN A 74 0.62 -8.23 -5.26
N ILE A 75 0.04 -8.03 -4.08
CA ILE A 75 -1.40 -7.78 -3.92
C ILE A 75 -1.59 -6.25 -4.04
N THR A 76 -2.32 -5.80 -5.06
CA THR A 76 -2.53 -4.37 -5.38
C THR A 76 -3.98 -4.12 -5.82
N GLN A 77 -4.39 -2.90 -6.19
CA GLN A 77 -5.72 -2.62 -6.75
C GLN A 77 -5.61 -2.00 -8.14
N LEU A 78 -5.43 -2.84 -9.16
CA LEU A 78 -5.20 -2.39 -10.54
C LEU A 78 -6.50 -1.93 -11.21
N TYR A 79 -7.58 -2.70 -11.06
CA TYR A 79 -8.81 -2.46 -11.83
C TYR A 79 -9.87 -1.66 -11.08
N LYS A 80 -10.00 -1.87 -9.77
CA LYS A 80 -10.96 -1.15 -8.91
C LYS A 80 -10.27 -0.57 -7.67
N PRO A 81 -9.52 0.54 -7.82
CA PRO A 81 -8.85 1.22 -6.71
C PRO A 81 -9.85 1.77 -5.69
N THR A 82 -9.40 1.93 -4.45
CA THR A 82 -10.26 2.42 -3.35
C THR A 82 -10.68 3.88 -3.56
N ASN A 83 -9.76 4.74 -4.02
CA ASN A 83 -9.99 6.17 -4.19
C ASN A 83 -9.63 6.59 -5.62
N THR A 84 -10.47 7.40 -6.26
CA THR A 84 -10.26 7.91 -7.63
C THR A 84 -10.61 9.38 -7.75
N ASN A 85 -10.10 10.06 -8.78
CA ASN A 85 -10.49 11.41 -9.16
C ASN A 85 -10.41 12.42 -8.00
N GLY A 86 -9.25 12.48 -7.34
CA GLY A 86 -8.97 13.46 -6.30
C GLY A 86 -8.32 14.73 -6.82
N GLU A 87 -8.08 15.65 -5.91
CA GLU A 87 -7.37 16.90 -6.18
C GLU A 87 -6.73 17.46 -4.91
N VAL A 88 -5.55 18.05 -5.08
CA VAL A 88 -4.81 18.75 -4.03
C VAL A 88 -4.52 20.17 -4.50
N SER A 89 -4.94 21.14 -3.70
CA SER A 89 -4.51 22.52 -3.83
C SER A 89 -3.26 22.78 -2.99
N PHE A 90 -2.34 23.58 -3.51
CA PHE A 90 -1.18 24.06 -2.77
C PHE A 90 -0.76 25.43 -3.28
N PHE A 91 -0.09 26.18 -2.42
CA PHE A 91 0.40 27.50 -2.75
C PHE A 91 1.82 27.45 -3.31
N VAL A 92 2.09 28.32 -4.29
CA VAL A 92 3.42 28.61 -4.83
C VAL A 92 3.69 30.12 -4.77
N ASN A 93 4.89 30.55 -5.19
CA ASN A 93 5.26 31.97 -5.22
C ASN A 93 5.01 32.68 -3.88
N ASN A 94 5.59 32.18 -2.78
CA ASN A 94 5.42 32.75 -1.43
C ASN A 94 3.96 32.91 -0.99
N TYR A 95 3.09 31.97 -1.32
CA TYR A 95 1.66 31.99 -0.97
C TYR A 95 0.80 32.98 -1.77
N GLU A 96 1.30 33.50 -2.89
CA GLU A 96 0.57 34.45 -3.74
C GLU A 96 -0.29 33.75 -4.81
N GLU A 97 0.05 32.51 -5.20
CA GLU A 97 -0.66 31.77 -6.24
C GLU A 97 -1.08 30.39 -5.72
N GLU A 98 -2.38 30.09 -5.74
CA GLU A 98 -2.90 28.75 -5.49
C GLU A 98 -2.90 27.94 -6.79
N LYS A 99 -2.25 26.78 -6.76
CA LYS A 99 -2.28 25.79 -7.84
C LYS A 99 -3.00 24.54 -7.39
N LYS A 100 -3.57 23.83 -8.36
CA LYS A 100 -4.27 22.57 -8.14
C LYS A 100 -3.69 21.48 -9.03
N ILE A 101 -3.47 20.31 -8.44
CA ILE A 101 -3.12 19.08 -9.16
C ILE A 101 -4.21 18.04 -8.99
N ARG A 102 -4.42 17.24 -10.04
CA ARG A 102 -5.37 16.14 -10.03
C ARG A 102 -4.67 14.86 -9.56
N ILE A 103 -5.39 14.06 -8.79
CA ILE A 103 -4.99 12.71 -8.38
C ILE A 103 -5.86 11.73 -9.16
N LEU A 104 -5.24 10.90 -10.01
CA LEU A 104 -5.98 9.91 -10.81
C LEU A 104 -6.61 8.86 -9.89
N ASP A 105 -5.79 8.25 -9.05
CA ASP A 105 -6.19 7.28 -8.04
C ASP A 105 -5.20 7.26 -6.87
N ALA A 106 -5.67 6.72 -5.74
CA ALA A 106 -4.85 6.39 -4.59
C ALA A 106 -5.34 5.03 -4.05
N HIS A 107 -4.51 4.01 -4.22
CA HIS A 107 -4.86 2.63 -3.91
C HIS A 107 -3.93 1.97 -2.89
N MET A 108 -4.36 0.80 -2.43
CA MET A 108 -3.63 -0.02 -1.47
C MET A 108 -2.80 -1.09 -2.18
N GLU A 109 -1.55 -1.28 -1.78
CA GLU A 109 -0.71 -2.39 -2.24
C GLU A 109 0.18 -2.95 -1.13
N SER A 110 0.53 -4.24 -1.25
CA SER A 110 1.52 -4.89 -0.39
C SER A 110 2.93 -4.42 -0.75
N ASP A 111 3.73 -4.10 0.27
CA ASP A 111 5.17 -3.85 0.10
C ASP A 111 5.96 -5.15 -0.14
N THR A 112 7.19 -5.02 -0.65
CA THR A 112 8.14 -6.13 -0.78
C THR A 112 9.10 -6.20 0.41
N ALA A 113 9.88 -7.28 0.51
CA ALA A 113 10.97 -7.34 1.47
C ALA A 113 12.14 -6.43 1.04
N LYS A 114 13.08 -6.19 1.95
CA LYS A 114 14.34 -5.52 1.63
C LYS A 114 15.35 -6.54 1.10
N MET A 115 15.87 -6.33 -0.11
CA MET A 115 17.04 -7.05 -0.63
C MET A 115 18.29 -6.18 -0.47
N ILE A 116 19.39 -6.77 -0.02
CA ILE A 116 20.70 -6.13 0.04
C ILE A 116 21.65 -6.98 -0.81
N HIS A 117 22.39 -6.32 -1.70
CA HIS A 117 23.47 -6.94 -2.46
C HIS A 117 24.79 -6.59 -1.77
N GLU A 118 25.58 -7.62 -1.44
CA GLU A 118 26.94 -7.52 -0.89
C GLU A 118 27.95 -8.14 -1.85
#